data_AF-A0A950BAB1-F1
#
_entry.id   AF-A0A950BAB1-F1
#
_cell.length_a   1.000
_cell.length_b   1.000
_cell.length_c   1.000
_cell.angle_alpha   90.00
_cell.angle_beta   90.00
_cell.angle_gamma   90.00
#
_symmetry.space_group_name_H-M   'P 1'
#
loop_
_entity.id
_entity.type
_entity.pdbx_description
1 polymer ?
#
loop_
_entity_poly.entity_id
_entity_poly.type
_entity_poly.pdbx_seq_one_letter_code
_entity_poly.pdbx_strand_id
1 'polypeptide(L)' 'GVNYVTGDYSRGASGFWVENGEIAFPVHEITIAGNLKTMFKGIEAIGADAYNYGAKTVGSMLINRMKVAGS' A
#
# COMPACT_ATOMS: atom_id res chain seq x y z
N GLY A 1 0.66 -10.28 8.38
CA GLY A 1 -0.12 -9.89 9.57
C GLY A 1 -0.09 -8.39 9.81
N VAL A 2 -0.94 -7.96 10.75
CA VAL A 2 -0.89 -6.64 11.36
C VAL A 2 -0.80 -6.86 12.88
N ASN A 3 0.17 -6.24 13.53
CA ASN A 3 0.25 -6.16 14.97
C ASN A 3 -0.30 -4.80 15.42
N TYR A 4 -1.45 -4.79 16.08
CA TYR A 4 -2.08 -3.55 16.53
C TYR A 4 -1.42 -2.94 17.77
N VAL A 5 -0.62 -3.71 18.52
CA VAL A 5 0.10 -3.22 19.70
C VAL A 5 1.32 -2.42 19.28
N THR A 6 2.14 -2.97 18.38
CA THR A 6 3.38 -2.30 17.91
C THR A 6 3.16 -1.45 16.65
N GLY A 7 2.09 -1.73 15.90
CA GLY A 7 1.82 -1.13 14.60
C GLY A 7 2.55 -1.82 13.44
N ASP A 8 3.23 -2.94 13.66
CA ASP A 8 3.97 -3.62 12.59
C ASP A 8 3.02 -4.26 11.57
N TYR A 9 3.27 -3.96 10.31
CA TYR A 9 2.49 -4.39 9.17
C TYR A 9 3.38 -5.19 8.21
N SER A 10 2.91 -6.37 7.79
CA SER A 10 3.57 -7.16 6.75
C SER A 10 2.55 -8.04 6.04
N ARG A 11 2.38 -7.93 4.72
CA ARG A 11 1.45 -8.80 3.97
C ARG A 11 1.98 -9.09 2.58
N GLY A 12 1.60 -10.27 2.06
CA GLY A 12 1.71 -10.57 0.64
C GLY A 12 0.85 -9.60 -0.17
N ALA A 13 1.36 -9.21 -1.33
CA ALA A 13 0.72 -8.27 -2.25
C ALA A 13 0.94 -8.70 -3.70
N SER A 14 0.08 -8.18 -4.57
CA SER A 14 0.17 -8.29 -6.03
C SER A 14 -0.37 -7.00 -6.64
N GLY A 15 0.02 -6.69 -7.87
CA GLY A 15 -0.38 -5.47 -8.53
C GLY A 15 0.47 -5.19 -9.76
N PHE A 16 0.84 -3.92 -9.94
CA PHE A 16 1.61 -3.46 -11.09
C PHE A 16 2.80 -2.63 -10.63
N TRP A 17 3.93 -2.81 -11.31
CA TRP A 17 5.09 -1.93 -11.20
C TRP A 17 4.87 -0.69 -12.06
N VAL A 18 5.18 0.49 -11.52
CA VAL A 18 5.02 1.77 -12.21
C VAL A 18 6.38 2.44 -12.36
N GLU A 19 6.74 2.80 -13.58
CA GLU A 19 7.97 3.53 -13.92
C GLU A 19 7.63 4.73 -14.79
N ASN A 20 8.23 5.88 -14.49
CA ASN A 20 7.99 7.13 -15.22
C ASN A 20 6.50 7.54 -15.32
N GLY A 21 5.68 7.13 -14.34
CA GLY A 21 4.25 7.42 -14.31
C GLY A 21 3.38 6.46 -15.12
N GLU A 22 3.96 5.41 -15.71
CA GLU A 22 3.24 4.40 -16.51
C GLU A 22 3.37 3.01 -15.90
N ILE A 23 2.33 2.18 -16.06
CA ILE A 23 2.38 0.77 -15.66
C ILE A 23 3.35 0.03 -16.58
N ALA A 24 4.40 -0.54 -16.01
CA ALA A 24 5.43 -1.25 -16.75
C ALA A 24 5.08 -2.75 -16.91
N PHE A 25 4.82 -3.46 -15.81
CA PHE A 25 4.51 -4.90 -15.81
C PHE A 25 3.77 -5.35 -14.54
N PRO A 26 3.02 -6.47 -14.58
CA PRO A 26 2.38 -7.04 -13.39
C PRO A 26 3.41 -7.64 -12.43
N VAL A 27 3.14 -7.54 -11.13
CA VAL A 27 3.96 -8.11 -10.04
C VAL A 27 3.11 -9.00 -9.13
N HIS A 28 3.67 -10.13 -8.74
CA HIS A 28 3.03 -11.13 -7.87
C HIS A 28 4.04 -11.65 -6.85
N GLU A 29 3.54 -12.34 -5.83
CA GLU A 29 4.36 -13.00 -4.79
C GLU A 29 5.34 -12.06 -4.04
N ILE A 30 5.02 -10.76 -4.00
CA ILE A 30 5.79 -9.78 -3.24
C ILE A 30 5.22 -9.66 -1.82
N THR A 31 6.06 -9.22 -0.89
CA THR A 31 5.70 -8.85 0.48
C THR A 31 5.95 -7.36 0.69
N ILE A 32 4.93 -6.66 1.18
CA ILE A 32 5.05 -5.28 1.64
C ILE A 32 5.11 -5.25 3.16
N ALA A 33 6.01 -4.45 3.73
CA ALA A 33 6.17 -4.30 5.17
C ALA A 33 6.41 -2.83 5.58
N GLY A 34 6.03 -2.51 6.82
CA GLY A 34 6.18 -1.18 7.39
C GLY A 34 5.59 -1.10 8.81
N ASN A 35 5.57 0.09 9.38
CA ASN A 35 4.83 0.37 10.61
C ASN A 35 3.67 1.32 10.30
N LEU A 36 2.46 1.00 10.76
CA LEU A 36 1.23 1.75 10.47
C LEU A 36 1.35 3.24 10.80
N LYS A 37 2.02 3.60 11.91
CA LYS A 37 2.22 5.00 12.29
C LYS A 37 3.02 5.77 11.24
N THR A 38 4.05 5.15 10.69
CA THR A 38 4.89 5.75 9.64
C THR A 38 4.16 5.75 8.31
N MET A 39 3.46 4.66 7.97
CA MET A 39 2.68 4.55 6.73
C MET A 39 1.60 5.63 6.65
N PHE A 40 0.82 5.85 7.71
CA PHE A 40 -0.21 6.90 7.72
C PHE A 40 0.37 8.31 7.65
N LYS A 41 1.53 8.55 8.28
CA LYS A 41 2.25 9.83 8.14
C LYS A 41 2.86 10.03 6.76
N GLY A 42 3.11 8.93 6.04
CA GLY A 42 3.68 8.93 4.69
C GLY A 42 2.62 8.99 3.58
N ILE A 43 1.33 9.18 3.90
CA ILE A 43 0.30 9.38 2.89
C ILE A 43 0.54 10.74 2.21
N GLU A 44 0.79 10.73 0.92
CA GLU A 44 1.04 11.94 0.12
C GLU A 44 -0.23 12.42 -0.60
N ALA A 45 -1.09 11.49 -1.01
CA ALA A 45 -2.32 11.80 -1.72
C ALA A 45 -3.40 10.74 -1.50
N ILE A 46 -4.64 11.18 -1.62
CA ILE A 46 -5.84 10.33 -1.69
C ILE A 46 -6.53 10.63 -3.00
N GLY A 47 -6.77 9.59 -3.81
CA GLY A 47 -7.48 9.69 -5.08
C GLY A 47 -8.97 10.00 -4.90
N ALA A 48 -9.57 10.58 -5.93
CA ALA A 48 -11.01 10.87 -5.98
C ALA A 48 -11.87 9.63 -6.33
N ASP A 49 -11.22 8.50 -6.59
CA ASP A 49 -11.81 7.21 -6.93
C ASP A 49 -12.35 6.49 -5.69
N ALA A 50 -13.53 6.93 -5.23
CA ALA A 50 -14.12 6.39 -4.01
C ALA A 50 -14.49 4.91 -4.13
N TYR A 51 -13.80 4.07 -3.36
CA TYR A 51 -14.18 2.70 -3.09
C TYR A 51 -15.13 2.66 -1.88
N ASN A 52 -16.39 2.27 -2.13
CA ASN A 52 -17.51 2.40 -1.18
C ASN A 52 -18.15 1.06 -0.80
N TYR A 53 -17.39 -0.03 -0.78
CA TYR A 53 -17.91 -1.34 -0.41
C TYR A 53 -17.86 -1.56 1.11
N GLY A 54 -18.96 -1.24 1.81
CA GLY A 54 -19.14 -1.48 3.24
C GLY A 54 -19.23 -0.21 4.09
N ALA A 55 -18.83 -0.30 5.37
CA ALA A 55 -18.97 0.79 6.34
C ALA A 55 -17.85 1.86 6.27
N LYS A 56 -17.05 1.86 5.20
CA LYS A 56 -15.90 2.75 5.01
C LYS A 56 -15.83 3.18 3.54
N THR A 57 -15.54 4.46 3.34
CA THR A 57 -15.32 5.09 2.03
C THR A 57 -13.87 5.52 1.98
N VAL A 58 -13.14 5.11 0.94
CA VAL A 58 -11.73 5.45 0.78
C VAL A 58 -11.35 5.51 -0.70
N GLY A 59 -10.52 6.48 -1.08
CA GLY A 59 -9.91 6.54 -2.41
C GLY A 59 -8.61 5.75 -2.50
N SER A 60 -8.01 5.69 -3.68
CA SER A 60 -6.64 5.16 -3.82
C SER A 60 -5.67 5.95 -2.95
N MET A 61 -4.76 5.26 -2.25
CA MET A 61 -3.81 5.89 -1.33
C MET A 61 -2.39 5.83 -1.90
N LEU A 62 -1.74 6.99 -2.03
CA LEU A 62 -0.31 7.07 -2.33
C LEU A 62 0.47 7.18 -1.03
N ILE A 63 1.30 6.17 -0.74
CA ILE A 63 2.20 6.16 0.42
C ILE A 63 3.63 6.31 -0.08
N ASN A 64 4.35 7.28 0.46
CA ASN A 64 5.67 7.70 -0.03
C ASN A 64 6.69 6.55 -0.10
N ARG A 65 6.76 5.72 0.95
CA ARG A 65 7.77 4.67 1.10
C ARG A 65 7.21 3.51 1.90
N MET A 66 7.43 2.32 1.38
CA MET A 66 7.22 1.05 2.07
C MET A 66 8.39 0.11 1.77
N LYS A 67 8.63 -0.86 2.64
CA LYS A 67 9.57 -1.94 2.34
C LYS A 67 8.87 -2.93 1.42
N VAL A 68 9.41 -3.12 0.23
CA VAL A 68 8.96 -4.15 -0.73
C VAL A 68 10.04 -5.23 -0.77
N ALA A 69 9.65 -6.47 -0.60
CA ALA A 69 10.52 -7.63 -0.69
C ALA A 69 9.89 -8.66 -1.64
N GLY A 70 10.67 -9.17 -2.56
CA GLY A 70 10.29 -10.19 -3.53
C GLY A 70 11.58 -10.80 -4.10
N SER A 71 11.47 -12.02 -4.59
CA SER A 71 12.54 -12.73 -5.29
C SER A 71 12.52 -12.41 -6.78
#